data_AF-A0A4U5PJ51-F1
#
_entry.id   AF-A0A4U5PJ51-F1
#
_cell.length_a   1.000
_cell.length_b   1.000
_cell.length_c   1.000
_cell.angle_alpha   90.00
_cell.angle_beta   90.00
_cell.angle_gamma   90.00
#
_symmetry.space_group_name_H-M   'P 1'
#
loop_
_entity.id
_entity.type
_entity.pdbx_description
1 polymer ?
#
loop_
_entity_poly.entity_id
_entity_poly.type
_entity_poly.pdbx_seq_one_letter_code
_entity_poly.pdbx_strand_id
1 'polypeptide(L)'
;MKIQEDQLKPVEQALEEPKRELFGHQKFCQLKNLKTATDLALFSHFSYKNQDDVLEELFDEEERERYRSLDESINIPTIKRMLLFAKIEKLITQNRVYKPIWKCQLCKVSIKGTISQRFSHIGQHEDLPCSCFIEDCDKYLKTPTSLMNHLQKSHNLMESRKYLDRYFPPESFVELCDRKDKKTHLRHISAFFECAIAGCNFMASTYTFSRHLKGAHSKNIKNLTEEELFKYKTAREKCIKAVKEALPEYFPYKTKIEEEE
;
A
#
# COMPACT_ATOMS: atom_id res chain seq x y z
N MET A 1 -5.54 -57.12 24.73
CA MET A 1 -4.56 -56.03 24.51
C MET A 1 -5.34 -54.74 24.33
N LYS A 2 -5.35 -53.85 25.33
CA LYS A 2 -5.96 -52.52 25.23
C LYS A 2 -4.93 -51.60 24.58
N ILE A 3 -5.24 -51.11 23.39
CA ILE A 3 -4.46 -50.03 22.75
C ILE A 3 -4.85 -48.76 23.51
N GLN A 4 -3.85 -48.08 24.08
CA GLN A 4 -4.01 -46.81 24.79
C GLN A 4 -4.35 -45.72 23.77
N GLU A 5 -5.57 -45.21 23.87
CA GLU A 5 -6.14 -44.11 23.08
C GLU A 5 -5.89 -42.79 23.82
N ASP A 6 -4.64 -42.56 24.20
CA ASP A 6 -4.21 -41.38 24.95
C ASP A 6 -2.88 -40.95 24.34
N GLN A 7 -2.79 -39.70 23.86
CA GLN A 7 -1.62 -38.94 23.34
C GLN A 7 -1.90 -38.10 22.06
N LEU A 8 -3.16 -37.92 21.62
CA LEU A 8 -3.49 -36.83 20.69
C LEU A 8 -4.01 -35.63 21.48
N LYS A 9 -3.08 -34.84 22.03
CA LYS A 9 -3.41 -33.49 22.52
C LYS A 9 -3.91 -32.65 21.33
N PRO A 10 -4.90 -31.76 21.52
CA PRO A 10 -5.44 -30.97 20.42
C PRO A 10 -4.40 -29.97 19.91
N VAL A 11 -3.90 -30.21 18.69
CA VAL A 11 -3.07 -29.27 17.91
C VAL A 11 -3.80 -27.93 17.68
N GLU A 12 -5.10 -27.86 17.95
CA GLU A 12 -5.95 -26.70 17.74
C GLU A 12 -5.85 -25.61 18.83
N GLN A 13 -5.15 -25.86 19.95
CA GLN A 13 -5.02 -24.86 21.02
C GLN A 13 -3.76 -23.99 20.95
N ALA A 14 -2.84 -24.25 20.01
CA ALA A 14 -1.81 -23.30 19.61
C ALA A 14 -2.39 -22.28 18.63
N LEU A 15 -3.45 -21.58 19.03
CA LEU A 15 -3.84 -20.32 18.40
C LEU A 15 -2.75 -19.30 18.77
N GLU A 16 -1.72 -19.32 17.92
CA GLU A 16 -0.61 -18.39 17.73
C GLU A 16 -0.71 -17.13 18.60
N GLU A 17 0.28 -16.93 19.48
CA GLU A 17 0.45 -15.66 20.18
C GLU A 17 0.41 -14.50 19.17
N PRO A 18 -0.61 -13.62 19.20
CA PRO A 18 -0.83 -12.61 18.15
C PRO A 18 0.29 -11.57 18.02
N LYS A 19 1.23 -11.55 18.97
CA LYS A 19 2.23 -10.50 19.14
C LYS A 19 3.41 -10.63 18.16
N ARG A 20 3.81 -11.85 17.78
CA ARG A 20 4.89 -12.02 16.78
C ARG A 20 4.39 -11.66 15.38
N GLU A 21 3.14 -11.90 15.06
CA GLU A 21 2.66 -11.71 13.68
C GLU A 21 2.72 -10.27 13.12
N LEU A 22 2.70 -9.21 13.93
CA LEU A 22 2.40 -7.87 13.40
C LEU A 22 3.63 -7.08 12.88
N PHE A 23 4.85 -7.34 13.36
CA PHE A 23 5.96 -6.39 13.21
C PHE A 23 7.28 -6.95 12.63
N GLY A 24 7.33 -8.23 12.25
CA GLY A 24 8.60 -8.87 11.86
C GLY A 24 8.99 -8.86 10.39
N HIS A 25 8.03 -8.61 9.50
CA HIS A 25 8.23 -8.77 8.04
C HIS A 25 9.35 -7.88 7.47
N GLN A 26 9.57 -6.69 8.01
CA GLN A 26 10.55 -5.74 7.48
C GLN A 26 11.99 -6.27 7.58
N LYS A 27 12.40 -6.77 8.76
CA LYS A 27 13.74 -7.32 8.95
C LYS A 27 13.97 -8.56 8.09
N PHE A 28 12.94 -9.40 7.96
CA PHE A 28 13.00 -10.56 7.08
C PHE A 28 13.21 -10.16 5.61
N CYS A 29 12.51 -9.13 5.12
CA CYS A 29 12.67 -8.62 3.77
C CYS A 29 14.01 -7.89 3.51
N GLN A 30 14.75 -7.53 4.56
CA GLN A 30 16.10 -6.93 4.42
C GLN A 30 17.19 -7.98 4.18
N LEU A 31 16.86 -9.28 4.25
CA LEU A 31 17.79 -10.35 3.91
C LEU A 31 18.12 -10.27 2.41
N LYS A 32 19.36 -9.89 2.10
CA LYS A 32 19.83 -9.71 0.71
C LYS A 32 19.85 -11.00 -0.10
N ASN A 33 19.98 -12.14 0.58
CA ASN A 33 20.10 -13.44 -0.06
C ASN A 33 18.76 -14.18 0.01
N LEU A 34 18.16 -14.42 -1.15
CA LEU A 34 16.89 -15.14 -1.28
C LEU A 34 16.98 -16.58 -0.73
N LYS A 35 18.11 -17.26 -0.94
CA LYS A 35 18.34 -18.60 -0.38
C LYS A 35 18.27 -18.54 1.15
N THR A 36 19.02 -17.63 1.76
CA THR A 36 19.02 -17.44 3.23
C THR A 36 17.63 -17.09 3.77
N ALA A 37 16.87 -16.24 3.08
CA ALA A 37 15.49 -15.93 3.48
C ALA A 37 14.58 -17.16 3.39
N THR A 38 14.71 -17.95 2.32
CA THR A 38 13.92 -19.17 2.09
C THR A 38 14.24 -20.23 3.14
N ASP A 39 15.53 -20.50 3.35
CA ASP A 39 16.02 -21.47 4.33
C ASP A 39 15.60 -21.07 5.75
N LEU A 40 15.72 -19.79 6.12
CA LEU A 40 15.27 -19.28 7.42
C LEU A 40 13.74 -19.43 7.59
N ALA A 41 12.95 -19.20 6.53
CA ALA A 41 11.50 -19.38 6.59
C ALA A 41 11.11 -20.86 6.77
N LEU A 42 11.83 -21.77 6.11
CA LEU A 42 11.65 -23.23 6.28
C LEU A 42 12.07 -23.68 7.68
N PHE A 43 13.25 -23.26 8.13
CA PHE A 43 13.76 -23.53 9.48
C PHE A 43 12.75 -23.09 10.54
N SER A 44 12.31 -21.82 10.47
CA SER A 44 11.31 -21.26 11.37
C SER A 44 10.02 -22.09 11.36
N HIS A 45 9.53 -22.46 10.17
CA HIS A 45 8.30 -23.26 10.02
C HIS A 45 8.36 -24.63 10.71
N PHE A 46 9.45 -25.38 10.50
CA PHE A 46 9.62 -26.72 11.07
C PHE A 46 9.95 -26.67 12.56
N SER A 47 10.71 -25.66 12.99
CA SER A 47 10.98 -25.37 14.40
C SER A 47 9.67 -25.12 15.18
N TYR A 48 8.77 -24.27 14.67
CA TYR A 48 7.47 -24.03 15.32
C TYR A 48 6.57 -25.28 15.40
N LYS A 49 6.78 -26.26 14.52
CA LYS A 49 6.04 -27.52 14.52
C LYS A 49 6.71 -28.61 15.35
N ASN A 50 7.89 -28.34 15.93
CA ASN A 50 8.73 -29.32 16.62
C ASN A 50 9.05 -30.54 15.74
N GLN A 51 9.41 -30.31 14.47
CA GLN A 51 9.81 -31.35 13.52
C GLN A 51 11.33 -31.37 13.37
N ASP A 52 12.02 -31.78 14.44
CA ASP A 52 13.49 -31.72 14.53
C ASP A 52 14.17 -32.69 13.56
N ASP A 53 13.53 -33.82 13.24
CA ASP A 53 13.97 -34.80 12.25
C ASP A 53 14.11 -34.18 10.85
N VAL A 54 13.14 -33.37 10.45
CA VAL A 54 13.16 -32.64 9.18
C VAL A 54 14.23 -31.55 9.18
N LEU A 55 14.46 -30.90 10.33
CA LEU A 55 15.51 -29.89 10.46
C LEU A 55 16.91 -30.52 10.33
N GLU A 56 17.13 -31.70 10.91
CA GLU A 56 18.37 -32.47 10.79
C GLU A 56 18.64 -32.95 9.36
N GLU A 57 17.60 -33.29 8.61
CA GLU A 57 17.72 -33.69 7.21
C GLU A 57 18.04 -32.49 6.29
N LEU A 58 17.42 -31.33 6.54
CA LEU A 58 17.52 -30.15 5.68
C LEU A 58 18.73 -29.26 5.96
N PHE A 59 19.23 -29.24 7.19
CA PHE A 59 20.24 -28.29 7.64
C PHE A 59 21.30 -28.98 8.50
N ASP A 60 22.57 -28.67 8.25
CA ASP A 60 23.64 -29.11 9.13
C ASP A 60 23.59 -28.41 10.51
N GLU A 61 24.39 -28.88 11.47
CA GLU A 61 24.40 -28.32 12.83
C GLU A 61 24.79 -26.83 12.85
N GLU A 62 25.72 -26.41 11.99
CA GLU A 62 26.18 -25.01 11.93
C GLU A 62 25.08 -24.09 11.38
N GLU A 63 24.40 -24.52 10.31
CA GLU A 63 23.25 -23.82 9.73
C GLU A 63 22.09 -23.72 10.71
N ARG A 64 21.77 -24.79 11.45
CA ARG A 64 20.69 -24.78 12.46
C ARG A 64 20.96 -23.76 13.56
N GLU A 65 22.17 -23.70 14.11
CA GLU A 65 22.52 -22.72 15.14
C GLU A 65 22.46 -21.28 14.61
N ARG A 66 22.96 -21.07 13.38
CA ARG A 66 22.87 -19.77 12.71
C ARG A 66 21.42 -19.34 12.50
N TYR A 67 20.55 -20.22 12.03
CA TYR A 67 19.14 -19.89 11.79
C TYR A 67 18.36 -19.73 13.09
N ARG A 68 18.68 -20.45 14.16
CA ARG A 68 18.13 -20.23 15.50
C ARG A 68 18.40 -18.81 16.00
N SER A 69 19.66 -18.36 15.91
CA SER A 69 20.04 -16.98 16.24
C SER A 69 19.30 -15.92 15.38
N LEU A 70 19.07 -16.23 14.10
CA LEU A 70 18.30 -15.35 13.21
C LEU A 70 16.80 -15.34 13.53
N ASP A 71 16.20 -16.48 13.87
CA ASP A 71 14.77 -16.58 14.21
C ASP A 71 14.42 -15.86 15.51
N GLU A 72 15.34 -15.85 16.48
CA GLU A 72 15.19 -15.08 17.71
C GLU A 72 15.29 -13.57 17.48
N SER A 73 16.13 -13.13 16.54
CA SER A 73 16.39 -11.71 16.27
C SER A 73 15.48 -11.10 15.20
N ILE A 74 15.00 -11.93 14.27
CA ILE A 74 14.13 -11.60 13.16
C ILE A 74 12.82 -12.33 13.36
N ASN A 75 11.77 -11.56 13.57
CA ASN A 75 10.43 -12.11 13.67
C ASN A 75 9.95 -12.56 12.27
N ILE A 76 10.06 -13.86 11.98
CA ILE A 76 9.79 -14.43 10.67
C ILE A 76 8.29 -14.68 10.47
N PRO A 77 7.69 -14.16 9.37
CA PRO A 77 6.31 -14.48 9.03
C PRO A 77 6.09 -15.97 8.76
N THR A 78 4.89 -16.48 9.01
CA THR A 78 4.55 -17.86 8.62
C THR A 78 4.58 -18.04 7.10
N ILE A 79 4.93 -19.23 6.61
CA ILE A 79 4.90 -19.56 5.16
C ILE A 79 3.53 -19.26 4.55
N LYS A 80 2.45 -19.60 5.26
CA LYS A 80 1.08 -19.31 4.84
C LYS A 80 0.86 -17.82 4.59
N ARG A 81 1.41 -16.97 5.45
CA ARG A 81 1.34 -15.51 5.33
C ARG A 81 2.18 -15.02 4.15
N MET A 82 3.40 -15.53 3.97
CA MET A 82 4.25 -15.19 2.82
C MET A 82 3.56 -15.53 1.48
N LEU A 83 2.98 -16.73 1.36
CA LEU A 83 2.22 -17.15 0.18
C LEU A 83 0.99 -16.27 -0.07
N LEU A 84 0.30 -15.84 0.99
CA LEU A 84 -0.83 -14.92 0.88
C LEU A 84 -0.38 -13.56 0.34
N PHE A 85 0.74 -13.01 0.82
CA PHE A 85 1.30 -11.76 0.30
C PHE A 85 1.65 -11.88 -1.18
N ALA A 86 2.37 -12.93 -1.59
CA ALA A 86 2.70 -13.18 -2.99
C ALA A 86 1.44 -13.28 -3.88
N LYS A 87 0.38 -13.95 -3.39
CA LYS A 87 -0.91 -14.02 -4.10
C LYS A 87 -1.56 -12.64 -4.22
N ILE A 88 -1.55 -11.84 -3.16
CA ILE A 88 -2.09 -10.47 -3.17
C ILE A 88 -1.31 -9.60 -4.16
N GLU A 89 0.02 -9.67 -4.18
CA GLU A 89 0.87 -8.94 -5.13
C GLU A 89 0.58 -9.34 -6.58
N LYS A 90 0.45 -10.64 -6.85
CA LYS A 90 0.04 -11.14 -8.16
C LYS A 90 -1.34 -10.61 -8.58
N LEU A 91 -2.31 -10.56 -7.66
CA LEU A 91 -3.64 -9.99 -7.93
C LEU A 91 -3.60 -8.48 -8.17
N ILE A 92 -2.78 -7.74 -7.41
CA ILE A 92 -2.59 -6.30 -7.56
C ILE A 92 -1.96 -5.97 -8.92
N THR A 93 -0.97 -6.75 -9.35
CA THR A 93 -0.29 -6.56 -10.64
C THR A 93 -1.20 -6.89 -11.82
N GLN A 94 -1.99 -7.96 -11.73
CA GLN A 94 -2.91 -8.39 -12.79
C GLN A 94 -4.15 -7.49 -12.89
N ASN A 95 -4.63 -6.93 -11.79
CA ASN A 95 -5.88 -6.21 -11.78
C ASN A 95 -5.82 -4.99 -10.85
N ARG A 96 -5.38 -3.84 -11.38
CA ARG A 96 -5.25 -2.56 -10.64
C ARG A 96 -6.57 -2.03 -10.05
N VAL A 97 -7.71 -2.65 -10.39
CA VAL A 97 -9.04 -2.34 -9.84
C VAL A 97 -9.31 -3.12 -8.54
N TYR A 98 -8.59 -4.23 -8.30
CA TYR A 98 -8.78 -5.05 -7.12
C TYR A 98 -8.31 -4.30 -5.87
N LYS A 99 -9.25 -4.09 -4.95
CA LYS A 99 -8.97 -3.54 -3.61
C LYS A 99 -9.16 -4.67 -2.61
N PRO A 100 -8.10 -5.13 -1.93
CA PRO A 100 -8.24 -6.18 -0.93
C PRO A 100 -9.20 -5.72 0.18
N ILE A 101 -10.00 -6.67 0.66
CA ILE A 101 -10.89 -6.50 1.80
C ILE A 101 -10.25 -7.22 2.98
N TRP A 102 -10.04 -6.50 4.06
CA TRP A 102 -9.37 -6.99 5.27
C TRP A 102 -10.36 -7.01 6.41
N LYS A 103 -10.44 -8.11 7.17
CA LYS A 103 -11.28 -8.19 8.36
C LYS A 103 -10.41 -7.92 9.59
N CYS A 104 -10.72 -6.87 10.35
CA CYS A 104 -10.02 -6.57 11.58
C CYS A 104 -10.21 -7.71 12.59
N GLN A 105 -9.14 -8.17 13.23
CA GLN A 105 -9.27 -9.25 14.22
C GLN A 105 -9.88 -8.79 15.54
N LEU A 106 -9.72 -7.51 15.90
CA LEU A 106 -10.24 -6.96 17.15
C LEU A 106 -11.76 -6.74 17.07
N CYS A 107 -12.23 -5.91 16.13
CA CYS A 107 -13.66 -5.57 16.03
C CYS A 107 -14.42 -6.26 14.90
N LYS A 108 -13.76 -7.15 14.14
CA LYS A 108 -14.36 -7.91 13.02
C LYS A 108 -14.91 -7.08 11.85
N VAL A 109 -14.66 -5.76 11.83
CA VAL A 109 -15.04 -4.86 10.72
C VAL A 109 -14.23 -5.16 9.47
N SER A 110 -14.91 -5.20 8.32
CA SER A 110 -14.29 -5.33 7.00
C SER A 110 -13.88 -3.98 6.44
N ILE A 111 -12.60 -3.82 6.10
CA ILE A 111 -11.99 -2.61 5.59
C ILE A 111 -11.58 -2.87 4.15
N LYS A 112 -12.16 -2.11 3.22
CA LYS A 112 -11.82 -2.20 1.80
C LYS A 112 -10.83 -1.10 1.42
N GLY A 113 -9.66 -1.49 0.92
CA GLY A 113 -8.76 -0.60 0.18
C GLY A 113 -7.32 -0.59 0.68
N THR A 114 -6.70 0.60 0.74
CA THR A 114 -5.24 0.75 0.86
C THR A 114 -4.75 0.50 2.28
N ILE A 115 -3.43 0.28 2.42
CA ILE A 115 -2.73 0.16 3.70
C ILE A 115 -3.05 1.34 4.64
N SER A 116 -3.14 2.57 4.11
CA SER A 116 -3.51 3.76 4.90
C SER A 116 -4.88 3.64 5.58
N GLN A 117 -5.87 3.00 4.94
CA GLN A 117 -7.19 2.81 5.53
C GLN A 117 -7.16 1.78 6.65
N ARG A 118 -6.29 0.76 6.54
CA ARG A 118 -6.05 -0.21 7.62
C ARG A 118 -5.40 0.45 8.82
N PHE A 119 -4.36 1.27 8.62
CA PHE A 119 -3.70 1.97 9.73
C PHE A 119 -4.63 2.95 10.43
N SER A 120 -5.42 3.71 9.66
CA SER A 120 -6.44 4.57 10.24
C SER A 120 -7.43 3.79 11.12
N HIS A 121 -7.73 2.54 10.76
CA HIS A 121 -8.59 1.68 11.56
C HIS A 121 -7.89 1.11 12.80
N ILE A 122 -6.64 0.65 12.67
CA ILE A 122 -5.85 0.16 13.82
C ILE A 122 -5.71 1.26 14.86
N GLY A 123 -5.46 2.50 14.45
CA GLY A 123 -5.39 3.65 15.35
C GLY A 123 -6.68 3.92 16.14
N GLN A 124 -7.83 3.40 15.71
CA GLN A 124 -9.08 3.48 16.49
C GLN A 124 -9.12 2.51 17.67
N HIS A 125 -8.34 1.42 17.65
CA HIS A 125 -8.26 0.44 18.74
C HIS A 125 -7.20 0.79 19.77
N GLU A 126 -6.05 1.28 19.31
CA GLU A 126 -4.86 1.50 20.13
C GLU A 126 -4.87 2.86 20.88
N ASP A 127 -5.93 3.66 20.70
CA ASP A 127 -6.07 5.04 21.24
C ASP A 127 -4.78 5.86 21.14
N LEU A 128 -4.07 5.74 20.00
CA LEU A 128 -2.71 6.25 19.84
C LEU A 128 -2.69 7.76 20.11
N PRO A 129 -1.99 8.19 21.19
CA PRO A 129 -1.87 9.60 21.54
C PRO A 129 -1.37 10.43 20.36
N CYS A 130 -2.21 11.29 19.79
CA CYS A 130 -1.80 12.29 18.82
C CYS A 130 -1.98 13.66 19.47
N SER A 131 -1.04 14.07 20.31
CA SER A 131 -1.01 15.40 20.92
C SER A 131 -0.69 16.47 19.88
N CYS A 132 -1.33 17.64 19.98
CA CYS A 132 -0.91 18.81 19.24
C CYS A 132 0.47 19.26 19.72
N PHE A 133 1.35 19.64 18.79
CA PHE A 133 2.71 20.09 19.09
C PHE A 133 2.86 21.62 19.04
N ILE A 134 1.78 22.35 18.81
CA ILE A 134 1.81 23.81 18.79
C ILE A 134 1.79 24.30 20.24
N GLU A 135 2.71 25.22 20.57
CA GLU A 135 2.77 25.86 21.89
C GLU A 135 1.40 26.43 22.26
N ASP A 136 1.01 26.25 23.52
CA ASP A 136 -0.30 26.62 24.08
C ASP A 136 -1.51 25.87 23.47
N CYS A 137 -1.29 24.66 22.91
CA CYS A 137 -2.37 23.79 22.45
C CYS A 137 -2.35 22.40 23.08
N ASP A 138 -3.12 22.22 24.15
CA ASP A 138 -3.21 20.94 24.88
C ASP A 138 -4.19 19.94 24.25
N LYS A 139 -4.54 20.11 22.96
CA LYS A 139 -5.52 19.22 22.32
C LYS A 139 -4.92 17.84 22.08
N TYR A 140 -5.67 16.84 22.53
CA TYR A 140 -5.35 15.44 22.38
C TYR A 140 -6.34 14.76 21.43
N LEU A 141 -5.81 14.03 20.45
CA LEU A 141 -6.62 13.43 19.39
C LEU A 141 -6.29 11.95 19.22
N LYS A 142 -7.32 11.17 18.87
CA LYS A 142 -7.26 9.70 18.82
C LYS A 142 -6.69 9.15 17.51
N THR A 143 -6.60 9.97 16.47
CA THR A 143 -6.12 9.52 15.15
C THR A 143 -5.28 10.58 14.45
N PRO A 144 -4.29 10.16 13.62
CA PRO A 144 -3.48 11.09 12.83
C PRO A 144 -4.31 11.98 11.89
N THR A 145 -5.41 11.46 11.34
CA THR A 145 -6.33 12.25 10.49
C THR A 145 -7.02 13.35 11.29
N SER A 146 -7.41 13.07 12.53
CA SER A 146 -8.01 14.07 13.42
C SER A 146 -6.99 15.15 13.79
N LEU A 147 -5.74 14.75 14.09
CA LEU A 147 -4.64 15.68 14.34
C LEU A 147 -4.39 16.59 13.14
N MET A 148 -4.29 16.04 11.94
CA MET A 148 -4.07 16.84 10.74
C MET A 148 -5.22 17.84 10.47
N ASN A 149 -6.47 17.42 10.67
CA ASN A 149 -7.63 18.30 10.56
C ASN A 149 -7.62 19.41 11.64
N HIS A 150 -7.17 19.09 12.86
CA HIS A 150 -7.02 20.07 13.93
C HIS A 150 -5.93 21.09 13.63
N LEU A 151 -4.75 20.65 13.18
CA LEU A 151 -3.66 21.55 12.77
C LEU A 151 -4.10 22.50 11.65
N GLN A 152 -4.88 21.99 10.69
CA GLN A 152 -5.39 22.81 9.60
C GLN A 152 -6.42 23.85 10.08
N LYS A 153 -7.36 23.47 10.94
CA LYS A 153 -8.47 24.34 11.36
C LYS A 153 -8.13 25.29 12.50
N SER A 154 -7.33 24.83 13.46
CA SER A 154 -7.03 25.58 14.69
C SER A 154 -5.73 26.35 14.59
N HIS A 155 -4.79 25.93 13.74
CA HIS A 155 -3.48 26.58 13.62
C HIS A 155 -3.19 27.11 12.20
N ASN A 156 -4.16 27.02 11.27
CA ASN A 156 -4.01 27.44 9.87
C ASN A 156 -2.78 26.84 9.17
N LEU A 157 -2.30 25.69 9.62
CA LEU A 157 -1.17 24.99 9.00
C LEU A 157 -1.65 24.26 7.75
N MET A 158 -1.74 24.99 6.63
CA MET A 158 -2.05 24.43 5.32
C MET A 158 -0.98 23.44 4.83
N GLU A 159 0.22 23.47 5.40
CA GLU A 159 1.32 22.53 5.12
C GLU A 159 1.55 21.49 6.24
N SER A 160 0.51 21.17 7.01
CA SER A 160 0.54 20.13 8.07
C SER A 160 1.13 18.79 7.61
N ARG A 161 1.02 18.46 6.31
CA ARG A 161 1.64 17.26 5.72
C ARG A 161 3.16 17.21 5.88
N LYS A 162 3.87 18.33 5.79
CA LYS A 162 5.33 18.39 5.93
C LYS A 162 5.82 18.07 7.36
N TYR A 163 4.93 18.19 8.34
CA TYR A 163 5.24 17.94 9.75
C TYR A 163 4.99 16.48 10.14
N LEU A 164 4.06 15.79 9.47
CA LEU A 164 3.82 14.36 9.69
C LEU A 164 5.07 13.52 9.37
N ASP A 165 5.79 13.86 8.31
CA ASP A 165 7.04 13.16 7.95
C ASP A 165 8.18 13.36 8.97
N ARG A 166 8.07 14.36 9.86
CA ARG A 166 9.06 14.65 10.91
C ARG A 166 8.78 13.90 12.22
N TYR A 167 7.52 13.54 12.48
CA TYR A 167 7.09 12.85 13.69
C TYR A 167 6.71 11.38 13.46
N PHE A 168 6.41 11.01 12.22
CA PHE A 168 6.36 9.64 11.72
C PHE A 168 7.42 9.48 10.64
N PRO A 169 8.71 9.44 11.03
CA PRO A 169 9.81 9.47 10.07
C PRO A 169 9.75 8.21 9.18
N PRO A 170 10.18 8.27 7.92
CA PRO A 170 10.06 7.18 6.94
C PRO A 170 10.60 5.84 7.43
N GLU A 171 11.50 5.82 8.42
CA GLU A 171 12.06 4.62 9.03
C GLU A 171 11.09 3.90 9.98
N SER A 172 10.06 4.58 10.47
CA SER A 172 8.88 3.99 11.14
C SER A 172 7.79 3.53 10.14
N PHE A 173 8.07 3.68 8.85
CA PHE A 173 7.24 3.31 7.72
C PHE A 173 7.91 2.21 6.89
N VAL A 174 7.12 1.20 6.55
CA VAL A 174 7.50 0.19 5.54
C VAL A 174 7.13 0.77 4.17
N GLU A 175 8.08 1.37 3.46
CA GLU A 175 7.99 1.64 2.01
C GLU A 175 8.72 0.52 1.24
N LEU A 176 8.30 0.10 0.04
CA LEU A 176 7.96 0.88 -1.16
C LEU A 176 6.58 0.45 -1.72
N CYS A 177 5.71 1.28 -2.32
CA CYS A 177 5.87 2.40 -3.25
C CYS A 177 6.46 2.02 -4.62
N ASP A 178 5.59 1.50 -5.48
CA ASP A 178 5.69 1.72 -6.91
C ASP A 178 4.37 2.30 -7.43
N ARG A 179 4.01 3.47 -6.87
CA ARG A 179 3.00 4.35 -7.49
C ARG A 179 3.71 5.15 -8.58
N LYS A 180 3.85 4.56 -9.77
CA LYS A 180 3.77 5.34 -11.00
C LYS A 180 2.35 5.89 -11.09
N ASP A 181 2.20 7.07 -10.49
CA ASP A 181 1.03 7.91 -10.58
C ASP A 181 0.60 7.99 -12.05
N LYS A 182 -0.64 7.58 -12.40
CA LYS A 182 -1.19 7.86 -13.74
C LYS A 182 -1.08 9.36 -14.08
N LYS A 183 -0.93 10.21 -13.06
CA LYS A 183 -0.75 11.66 -13.12
C LYS A 183 0.60 12.11 -13.70
N THR A 184 1.69 11.36 -13.51
CA THR A 184 2.99 11.73 -14.10
C THR A 184 3.11 11.24 -15.54
N HIS A 185 2.45 10.14 -15.95
CA HIS A 185 2.51 9.65 -17.33
C HIS A 185 1.75 10.51 -18.34
N LEU A 186 0.61 11.12 -17.98
CA LEU A 186 -0.05 12.10 -18.85
C LEU A 186 0.83 13.33 -19.15
N ARG A 187 1.79 13.64 -18.26
CA ARG A 187 2.80 14.69 -18.49
C ARG A 187 3.82 14.30 -19.56
N HIS A 188 4.06 13.00 -19.79
CA HIS A 188 4.98 12.50 -20.82
C HIS A 188 4.33 12.37 -22.20
N ILE A 189 3.01 12.11 -22.25
CA ILE A 189 2.27 11.97 -23.51
C ILE A 189 2.08 13.35 -24.20
N SER A 190 2.49 14.46 -23.58
CA SER A 190 2.35 15.83 -24.12
C SER A 190 0.93 16.17 -24.60
N ALA A 191 -0.09 15.48 -24.09
CA ALA A 191 -1.48 15.64 -24.48
C ALA A 191 -2.12 16.82 -23.73
N PHE A 192 -1.58 18.01 -23.96
CA PHE A 192 -2.15 19.27 -23.51
C PHE A 192 -2.95 19.92 -24.64
N PHE A 193 -3.93 20.73 -24.29
CA PHE A 193 -4.70 21.52 -25.24
C PHE A 193 -4.88 22.95 -24.72
N GLU A 194 -5.02 23.89 -25.65
CA GLU A 194 -5.22 25.31 -25.35
C GLU A 194 -6.54 25.54 -24.59
N CYS A 195 -6.56 26.58 -23.75
CA CYS A 195 -7.76 26.96 -23.04
C CYS A 195 -8.87 27.35 -24.02
N ALA A 196 -10.11 26.90 -23.75
CA ALA A 196 -11.24 27.18 -24.62
C ALA A 196 -11.71 28.66 -24.59
N ILE A 197 -11.21 29.47 -23.66
CA ILE A 197 -11.57 30.87 -23.48
C ILE A 197 -10.67 31.73 -24.37
N ALA A 198 -11.31 32.58 -25.19
CA ALA A 198 -10.60 33.45 -26.14
C ALA A 198 -9.57 34.34 -25.44
N GLY A 199 -8.34 34.36 -25.98
CA GLY A 199 -7.23 35.15 -25.44
C GLY A 199 -6.43 34.47 -24.32
N CYS A 200 -6.74 33.22 -23.95
CA CYS A 200 -5.97 32.48 -22.95
C CYS A 200 -5.06 31.42 -23.57
N ASN A 201 -3.75 31.63 -23.49
CA ASN A 201 -2.72 30.73 -24.05
C ASN A 201 -2.30 29.61 -23.08
N PHE A 202 -3.09 29.34 -22.04
CA PHE A 202 -2.75 28.31 -21.07
C PHE A 202 -2.98 26.91 -21.66
N MET A 203 -1.94 26.09 -21.63
CA MET A 203 -2.01 24.69 -22.04
C MET A 203 -2.46 23.81 -20.86
N ALA A 204 -3.63 23.20 -20.98
CA ALA A 204 -4.23 22.38 -19.94
C ALA A 204 -4.32 20.91 -20.34
N SER A 205 -4.17 20.04 -19.35
CA SER A 205 -4.64 18.64 -19.44
C SER A 205 -6.11 18.59 -19.05
N THR A 206 -6.78 17.48 -19.36
CA THR A 206 -8.18 17.26 -18.92
C THR A 206 -8.37 17.42 -17.40
N TYR A 207 -7.35 17.07 -16.62
CA TYR A 207 -7.34 17.20 -15.16
C TYR A 207 -7.08 18.64 -14.68
N THR A 208 -6.12 19.34 -15.29
CA THR A 208 -5.75 20.69 -14.86
C THR A 208 -6.70 21.77 -15.38
N PHE A 209 -7.47 21.48 -16.43
CA PHE A 209 -8.38 22.44 -17.06
C PHE A 209 -9.45 22.97 -16.10
N SER A 210 -10.10 22.12 -15.30
CA SER A 210 -11.13 22.57 -14.35
C SER A 210 -10.57 23.51 -13.29
N ARG A 211 -9.36 23.23 -12.80
CA ARG A 211 -8.67 24.08 -11.83
C ARG A 211 -8.25 25.41 -12.46
N HIS A 212 -7.75 25.37 -13.69
CA HIS A 212 -7.39 26.56 -14.46
C HIS A 212 -8.61 27.45 -14.72
N LEU A 213 -9.72 26.90 -15.21
CA LEU A 213 -10.97 27.64 -15.42
C LEU A 213 -11.43 28.36 -14.15
N LYS A 214 -11.41 27.67 -13.02
CA LYS A 214 -11.82 28.26 -11.74
C LYS A 214 -10.87 29.36 -11.27
N GLY A 215 -9.56 29.19 -11.47
CA GLY A 215 -8.54 30.13 -10.97
C GLY A 215 -8.32 31.35 -11.86
N ALA A 216 -8.19 31.15 -13.17
CA ALA A 216 -7.84 32.21 -14.12
C ALA A 216 -9.07 32.93 -14.69
N HIS A 217 -10.22 32.26 -14.72
CA HIS A 217 -11.41 32.77 -15.39
C HIS A 217 -12.65 32.82 -14.51
N SER A 218 -12.55 32.38 -13.24
CA SER A 218 -13.69 32.27 -12.31
C SER A 218 -14.89 31.52 -12.89
N LYS A 219 -14.64 30.62 -13.87
CA LYS A 219 -15.66 29.82 -14.56
C LYS A 219 -15.55 28.36 -14.15
N ASN A 220 -16.68 27.65 -14.25
CA ASN A 220 -16.74 26.19 -14.22
C ASN A 220 -17.16 25.67 -15.59
N ILE A 221 -16.99 24.38 -15.87
CA ILE A 221 -17.38 23.76 -17.16
C ILE A 221 -18.87 24.02 -17.48
N LYS A 222 -19.74 24.06 -16.46
CA LYS A 222 -21.18 24.34 -16.60
C LYS A 222 -21.49 25.80 -16.99
N ASN A 223 -20.54 26.71 -16.82
CA ASN A 223 -20.70 28.15 -17.06
C ASN A 223 -19.96 28.60 -18.34
N LEU A 224 -19.50 27.65 -19.17
CA LEU A 224 -18.93 27.96 -20.47
C LEU A 224 -20.05 28.34 -21.44
N THR A 225 -19.78 29.28 -22.34
CA THR A 225 -20.67 29.54 -23.49
C THR A 225 -20.74 28.31 -24.39
N GLU A 226 -21.73 28.22 -25.27
CA GLU A 226 -21.84 27.08 -26.21
C GLU A 226 -20.58 26.93 -27.08
N GLU A 227 -20.01 28.05 -27.53
CA GLU A 227 -18.76 28.08 -28.29
C GLU A 227 -17.54 27.60 -27.48
N GLU A 228 -17.38 28.09 -26.24
CA GLU A 228 -16.31 27.66 -25.33
C GLU A 228 -16.44 26.16 -25.00
N LEU A 229 -17.67 25.69 -24.77
CA LEU A 229 -17.94 24.30 -24.45
C LEU A 229 -17.68 23.39 -25.65
N PHE A 230 -18.03 23.81 -26.86
CA PHE A 230 -17.74 23.09 -28.10
C PHE A 230 -16.22 22.97 -28.33
N LYS A 231 -15.47 24.08 -28.16
CA LYS A 231 -14.00 24.07 -28.24
C LYS A 231 -13.37 23.13 -27.21
N TYR A 232 -13.83 23.18 -25.96
CA TYR A 232 -13.36 22.28 -24.90
C TYR A 232 -13.62 20.80 -25.22
N LYS A 233 -14.83 20.44 -25.68
CA LYS A 233 -15.17 19.05 -26.03
C LYS A 233 -14.29 18.53 -27.17
N THR A 234 -14.14 19.33 -28.23
CA THR A 234 -13.29 19.00 -29.38
C THR A 234 -11.84 18.79 -28.96
N ALA A 235 -11.29 19.69 -28.14
CA ALA A 235 -9.93 19.60 -27.63
C ALA A 235 -9.72 18.37 -26.72
N ARG A 236 -10.69 18.09 -25.84
CA ARG A 236 -10.68 16.93 -24.95
C ARG A 236 -10.73 15.61 -25.71
N GLU A 237 -11.53 15.52 -26.77
CA GLU A 237 -11.60 14.32 -27.61
C GLU A 237 -10.28 14.06 -28.33
N LYS A 238 -9.65 15.09 -28.91
CA LYS A 238 -8.31 15.00 -29.49
C LYS A 238 -7.27 14.51 -28.49
N CYS A 239 -7.28 15.05 -27.27
CA CYS A 239 -6.41 14.61 -26.17
C CYS A 239 -6.64 13.13 -25.81
N ILE A 240 -7.90 12.68 -25.67
CA ILE A 240 -8.21 11.28 -25.37
C ILE A 240 -7.74 10.36 -26.49
N LYS A 241 -7.91 10.75 -27.75
CA LYS A 241 -7.45 9.99 -28.91
C LYS A 241 -5.92 9.84 -28.91
N ALA A 242 -5.19 10.94 -28.75
CA ALA A 242 -3.72 10.92 -28.65
C ALA A 242 -3.22 10.03 -27.50
N VAL A 243 -3.88 10.08 -26.34
CA VAL A 243 -3.55 9.20 -25.21
C VAL A 243 -3.78 7.74 -25.55
N LYS A 244 -4.89 7.40 -26.23
CA LYS A 244 -5.19 6.01 -26.65
C LYS A 244 -4.19 5.48 -27.66
N GLU A 245 -3.72 6.33 -28.57
CA GLU A 245 -2.73 5.97 -29.61
C GLU A 245 -1.33 5.79 -29.01
N ALA A 246 -0.93 6.63 -28.05
CA ALA A 246 0.35 6.47 -27.36
C ALA A 246 0.35 5.32 -26.34
N LEU A 247 -0.81 4.94 -25.78
CA LEU A 247 -0.89 3.97 -24.69
C LEU A 247 -0.19 2.63 -24.98
N PRO A 248 -0.32 2.01 -26.17
CA PRO A 248 0.36 0.74 -26.48
C PRO A 248 1.89 0.83 -26.51
N GLU A 249 2.47 2.00 -26.82
CA GLU A 249 3.93 2.19 -26.83
C GLU A 249 4.53 2.12 -25.42
N TYR A 250 3.81 2.65 -24.43
CA TYR A 250 4.23 2.63 -23.02
C TYR A 250 3.75 1.38 -22.28
N PHE A 251 2.68 0.75 -22.77
CA PHE A 251 2.04 -0.42 -22.17
C PHE A 251 1.73 -1.44 -23.27
N PRO A 252 2.74 -2.15 -23.80
CA PRO A 252 2.51 -3.16 -24.82
C PRO A 252 1.54 -4.20 -24.25
N TYR A 253 0.41 -4.37 -24.93
CA TYR A 253 -0.50 -5.47 -24.62
C TYR A 253 0.29 -6.76 -24.86
N LYS A 254 0.40 -7.61 -23.84
CA LYS A 254 0.87 -8.99 -24.04
C LYS A 254 -0.20 -9.70 -24.86
N THR A 255 -0.11 -9.60 -26.19
CA THR A 255 -0.91 -10.38 -27.11
C THR A 255 -0.56 -11.84 -26.89
N LYS A 256 -1.53 -12.58 -26.33
CA LYS A 256 -1.61 -14.05 -26.24
C LYS A 256 -0.30 -14.73 -25.82
N ILE A 257 -0.32 -15.29 -24.61
CA ILE A 257 0.56 -16.42 -24.28
C ILE A 257 0.38 -17.41 -25.43
N GLU A 258 1.42 -17.60 -26.24
CA GLU A 258 1.49 -18.74 -27.14
C GLU A 258 1.32 -19.95 -26.23
N GLU A 259 0.19 -20.65 -26.37
CA GLU A 259 0.00 -21.95 -25.74
C GLU A 259 1.10 -22.84 -26.32
N GLU A 260 2.19 -23.01 -25.57
CA GLU A 260 3.23 -23.99 -25.85
C GLU A 260 2.55 -25.38 -25.81
N GLU A 261 2.44 -26.01 -26.98
CA GLU A 261 2.23 -27.47 -27.14
C GLU A 261 3.47 -28.26 -26.68
#